data_AF-J3MA05-F1
#
_entry.id   AF-J3MA05-F1
#
_cell.length_a   1.000
_cell.length_b   1.000
_cell.length_c   1.000
_cell.angle_alpha   90.00
_cell.angle_beta   90.00
_cell.angle_gamma   90.00
#
_symmetry.space_group_name_H-M   'P 1'
#
loop_
_entity.id
_entity.type
_entity.pdbx_description
1 polymer ?
#
loop_
_entity_poly.entity_id
_entity_poly.type
_entity_poly.pdbx_seq_one_letter_code
_entity_poly.pdbx_strand_id
1 'polypeptide(L)'
;MDGGDQQIIVMKGLRNAVLRASEVVGPRVIAVGSVRVSDTAAMVALLEKEVLRQGWEIQHKHRLIRLSRLDHDLTIVLEVLVPILVANPLDLVAGRELRRYGRSMEHTACSVVGPSHPLYAAAGPVRRLLRQYAKHQYRGTKDDTWLAGNIWEVHDRVSAIRTFLVDFQHFRVPEDDDIGDDRMGDAAAEAKETIVIRGLRDAVLRAAEVISPRVIAVEYVRVRDTPAMVALFEKEVLRQHWRIKDKRRLIKLSRLDHDLTIVLEILVPMLVDNRFDLVAGRELRRYGWSIQHKARSVAGCSHPLYAAAGPVGRFLRRHAHHQHQATKGAVWLDDNIVEVRKKISALRSFLVRFPFSIGGE
;
A
#
# COMPACT_ATOMS: atom_id res chain seq x y z
N MET A 1 -17.99 39.34 -4.11
CA MET A 1 -17.75 37.92 -4.40
C MET A 1 -17.57 37.26 -3.05
N ASP A 2 -18.56 36.47 -2.66
CA ASP A 2 -18.74 35.99 -1.30
C ASP A 2 -17.60 35.09 -0.85
N GLY A 3 -16.91 35.51 0.21
CA GLY A 3 -16.04 34.67 1.02
C GLY A 3 -16.89 33.68 1.80
N GLY A 4 -17.40 32.65 1.12
CA GLY A 4 -17.97 31.50 1.80
C GLY A 4 -16.84 30.71 2.44
N ASP A 5 -16.78 30.70 3.77
CA ASP A 5 -15.93 29.80 4.55
C ASP A 5 -16.07 28.38 3.98
N GLN A 6 -15.04 27.90 3.28
CA GLN A 6 -15.01 26.53 2.80
C GLN A 6 -15.00 25.62 4.03
N GLN A 7 -16.16 25.07 4.36
CA GLN A 7 -16.33 24.18 5.50
C GLN A 7 -15.39 22.97 5.36
N ILE A 8 -14.31 22.96 6.16
CA ILE A 8 -13.32 21.89 6.16
C ILE A 8 -13.95 20.65 6.81
N ILE A 9 -14.01 19.55 6.07
CA ILE A 9 -14.50 18.27 6.59
C ILE A 9 -13.31 17.48 7.12
N VAL A 10 -13.31 17.23 8.42
CA VAL A 10 -12.28 16.45 9.09
C VAL A 10 -12.64 14.97 9.07
N MET A 11 -11.72 14.12 8.57
CA MET A 11 -11.85 12.67 8.55
C MET A 11 -10.89 12.02 9.55
N LYS A 12 -11.42 11.28 10.53
CA LYS A 12 -10.64 10.62 11.59
C LYS A 12 -10.59 9.11 11.39
N GLY A 13 -9.53 8.64 10.74
CA GLY A 13 -9.30 7.22 10.41
C GLY A 13 -10.01 6.77 9.14
N LEU A 14 -9.57 5.63 8.59
CA LEU A 14 -10.07 5.10 7.33
C LEU A 14 -11.57 4.76 7.39
N ARG A 15 -12.05 4.20 8.51
CA ARG A 15 -13.48 3.91 8.70
C ARG A 15 -14.33 5.16 8.56
N ASN A 16 -13.97 6.24 9.27
CA ASN A 16 -14.70 7.50 9.19
C ASN A 16 -14.63 8.09 7.78
N ALA A 17 -13.48 8.02 7.10
CA ALA A 17 -13.35 8.49 5.73
C ALA A 17 -14.26 7.73 4.75
N VAL A 18 -14.37 6.40 4.87
CA VAL A 18 -15.28 5.59 4.04
C VAL A 18 -16.73 6.00 4.26
N LEU A 19 -17.14 6.18 5.52
CA LEU A 19 -18.48 6.66 5.87
C LEU A 19 -18.75 8.04 5.26
N ARG A 20 -17.85 9.00 5.49
CA ARG A 20 -17.97 10.37 4.96
C ARG A 20 -17.96 10.42 3.44
N ALA A 21 -17.19 9.56 2.76
CA ALA A 21 -17.20 9.46 1.30
C ALA A 21 -18.54 9.01 0.71
N SER A 22 -19.39 8.35 1.51
CA SER A 22 -20.75 8.00 1.10
C SER A 22 -21.77 9.13 1.33
N GLU A 23 -21.47 10.06 2.25
CA GLU A 23 -22.37 11.15 2.67
C GLU A 23 -22.06 12.47 1.95
N VAL A 24 -20.78 12.77 1.76
CA VAL A 24 -20.31 14.07 1.28
C VAL A 24 -20.30 14.09 -0.24
N VAL A 25 -21.07 15.02 -0.81
CA VAL A 25 -21.24 15.21 -2.26
C VAL A 25 -20.75 16.58 -2.67
N GLY A 26 -20.07 16.64 -3.81
CA GLY A 26 -19.55 17.86 -4.42
C GLY A 26 -18.19 18.33 -3.87
N PRO A 27 -17.65 19.42 -4.42
CA PRO A 27 -16.32 19.92 -4.09
C PRO A 27 -16.23 20.37 -2.63
N ARG A 28 -15.22 19.88 -1.92
CA ARG A 28 -14.99 20.15 -0.48
C ARG A 28 -13.50 20.11 -0.17
N VAL A 29 -13.10 20.87 0.84
CA VAL A 29 -11.78 20.75 1.45
C VAL A 29 -11.85 19.69 2.54
N ILE A 30 -10.99 18.68 2.41
CA ILE A 30 -10.90 17.54 3.32
C ILE A 30 -9.60 17.64 4.10
N ALA A 31 -9.72 17.62 5.42
CA ALA A 31 -8.59 17.44 6.33
C ALA A 31 -8.60 16.01 6.84
N VAL A 32 -7.49 15.28 6.69
CA VAL A 32 -7.31 14.05 7.46
C VAL A 32 -6.97 14.49 8.88
N GLY A 33 -7.81 14.13 9.86
CA GLY A 33 -7.57 14.40 11.26
C GLY A 33 -6.57 13.40 11.83
N SER A 34 -6.86 12.10 11.72
CA SER A 34 -5.92 11.06 12.13
C SER A 34 -5.98 9.85 11.22
N VAL A 35 -4.90 9.08 11.12
CA VAL A 35 -4.86 7.82 10.36
C VAL A 35 -3.80 6.88 10.92
N ARG A 36 -4.11 5.58 10.95
CA ARG A 36 -3.13 4.55 11.32
C ARG A 36 -2.14 4.38 10.18
N VAL A 37 -0.85 4.19 10.48
CA VAL A 37 0.20 4.01 9.45
C VAL A 37 -0.21 2.94 8.43
N SER A 38 -0.65 1.76 8.88
CA SER A 38 -1.12 0.65 8.03
C SER A 38 -2.30 0.98 7.09
N ASP A 39 -3.12 1.95 7.46
CA ASP A 39 -4.35 2.28 6.73
C ASP A 39 -4.09 3.39 5.71
N THR A 40 -2.90 4.01 5.74
CA THR A 40 -2.60 5.23 5.00
C THR A 40 -2.68 5.01 3.50
N ALA A 41 -2.19 3.89 2.98
CA ALA A 41 -2.23 3.61 1.54
C ALA A 41 -3.68 3.47 1.04
N ALA A 42 -4.54 2.78 1.80
CA ALA A 42 -5.97 2.67 1.50
C ALA A 42 -6.69 4.02 1.64
N MET A 43 -6.31 4.84 2.63
CA MET A 43 -6.81 6.21 2.79
C MET A 43 -6.47 7.08 1.58
N VAL A 44 -5.20 7.09 1.13
CA VAL A 44 -4.79 7.83 -0.07
C VAL A 44 -5.61 7.39 -1.28
N ALA A 45 -5.73 6.08 -1.49
CA ALA A 45 -6.49 5.54 -2.63
C ALA A 45 -7.99 5.90 -2.59
N LEU A 46 -8.60 5.89 -1.40
CA LEU A 46 -9.97 6.36 -1.21
C LEU A 46 -10.08 7.84 -1.56
N LEU A 47 -9.22 8.68 -1.00
CA LEU A 47 -9.29 10.13 -1.22
C LEU A 47 -9.02 10.50 -2.68
N GLU A 48 -8.05 9.88 -3.36
CA GLU A 48 -7.81 10.10 -4.79
C GLU A 48 -9.04 9.77 -5.65
N LYS A 49 -9.79 8.72 -5.28
CA LYS A 49 -11.03 8.36 -5.95
C LYS A 49 -12.11 9.42 -5.75
N GLU A 50 -12.19 10.00 -4.56
CA GLU A 50 -13.15 11.07 -4.26
C GLU A 50 -12.74 12.42 -4.84
N VAL A 51 -11.44 12.72 -4.95
CA VAL A 51 -10.94 13.90 -5.68
C VAL A 51 -11.46 13.86 -7.12
N LEU A 52 -11.31 12.73 -7.81
CA LEU A 52 -11.77 12.57 -9.19
C LEU A 52 -13.30 12.58 -9.34
N ARG A 53 -14.02 12.06 -8.34
CA ARG A 53 -15.48 11.90 -8.41
C ARG A 53 -16.24 13.15 -7.97
N GLN A 54 -15.77 13.78 -6.90
CA GLN A 54 -16.47 14.83 -6.18
C GLN A 54 -15.75 16.19 -6.28
N GLY A 55 -14.52 16.24 -6.80
CA GLY A 55 -13.74 17.47 -6.83
C GLY A 55 -13.21 17.86 -5.45
N TRP A 56 -12.89 16.88 -4.60
CA TRP A 56 -12.31 17.16 -3.28
C TRP A 56 -10.90 17.73 -3.38
N GLU A 57 -10.57 18.61 -2.45
CA GLU A 57 -9.22 19.10 -2.19
C GLU A 57 -8.73 18.53 -0.86
N ILE A 58 -7.49 18.04 -0.79
CA ILE A 58 -6.97 17.35 0.39
C ILE A 58 -5.87 18.19 1.03
N GLN A 59 -6.10 18.63 2.27
CA GLN A 59 -5.07 19.30 3.05
C GLN A 59 -3.91 18.37 3.37
N HIS A 60 -2.68 18.89 3.28
CA HIS A 60 -1.44 18.17 3.55
C HIS A 60 -1.31 16.83 2.82
N LYS A 61 -1.89 16.70 1.61
CA LYS A 61 -1.82 15.48 0.78
C LYS A 61 -0.41 14.90 0.68
N HIS A 62 0.61 15.76 0.54
CA HIS A 62 2.01 15.36 0.46
C HIS A 62 2.48 14.56 1.70
N ARG A 63 2.05 14.92 2.91
CA ARG A 63 2.41 14.20 4.14
C ARG A 63 1.71 12.86 4.21
N LEU A 64 0.45 12.79 3.79
CA LEU A 64 -0.29 11.53 3.71
C LEU A 64 0.37 10.57 2.70
N ILE A 65 0.83 11.08 1.55
CA ILE A 65 1.61 10.29 0.59
C ILE A 65 2.92 9.80 1.21
N ARG A 66 3.67 10.66 1.90
CA ARG A 66 4.91 10.27 2.61
C ARG A 66 4.63 9.20 3.68
N LEU A 67 3.52 9.30 4.41
CA LEU A 67 3.12 8.31 5.39
C LEU A 67 2.72 6.96 4.75
N SER A 68 2.09 7.00 3.58
CA SER A 68 1.85 5.78 2.77
C SER A 68 3.16 5.15 2.29
N ARG A 69 4.17 5.95 1.93
CA ARG A 69 5.52 5.44 1.60
C ARG A 69 6.17 4.75 2.81
N LEU A 70 5.98 5.29 4.01
CA LEU A 70 6.46 4.64 5.24
C LEU A 70 5.81 3.26 5.44
N ASP A 71 4.48 3.13 5.26
CA ASP A 71 3.81 1.82 5.36
C ASP A 71 4.33 0.81 4.34
N HIS A 72 4.62 1.24 3.11
CA HIS A 72 5.24 0.37 2.10
C HIS A 72 6.64 -0.09 2.51
N ASP A 73 7.47 0.79 3.08
CA ASP A 73 8.80 0.43 3.58
C ASP A 73 8.71 -0.59 4.72
N LEU A 74 7.79 -0.38 5.66
CA LEU A 74 7.53 -1.31 6.76
C LEU A 74 7.07 -2.67 6.22
N THR A 75 6.23 -2.67 5.19
CA THR A 75 5.76 -3.90 4.52
C THR A 75 6.92 -4.67 3.88
N ILE A 76 7.85 -3.98 3.21
CA ILE A 76 9.04 -4.64 2.64
C ILE A 76 9.90 -5.27 3.74
N VAL A 77 10.09 -4.58 4.86
CA VAL A 77 10.84 -5.14 5.99
C VAL A 77 10.16 -6.40 6.53
N LEU A 78 8.86 -6.34 6.81
CA LEU A 78 8.11 -7.46 7.42
C LEU A 78 7.89 -8.65 6.48
N GLU A 79 7.51 -8.40 5.23
CA GLU A 79 7.08 -9.45 4.30
C GLU A 79 8.23 -10.00 3.44
N VAL A 80 9.38 -9.32 3.42
CA VAL A 80 10.52 -9.71 2.56
C VAL A 80 11.79 -9.90 3.38
N LEU A 81 12.29 -8.84 4.02
CA LEU A 81 13.63 -8.87 4.62
C LEU A 81 13.68 -9.75 5.87
N VAL A 82 12.69 -9.65 6.75
CA VAL A 82 12.58 -10.51 7.94
C VAL A 82 12.49 -11.98 7.53
N PRO A 83 11.59 -12.43 6.63
CA PRO A 83 11.56 -13.83 6.19
C PRO A 83 12.86 -14.34 5.58
N ILE A 84 13.57 -13.52 4.78
CA ILE A 84 14.88 -13.91 4.23
C ILE A 84 15.88 -14.15 5.36
N LEU A 85 15.95 -13.23 6.32
CA LEU A 85 16.92 -13.27 7.42
C LEU A 85 16.56 -14.28 8.52
N VAL A 86 15.29 -14.68 8.64
CA VAL A 86 14.87 -15.83 9.46
C VAL A 86 15.35 -17.12 8.81
N ALA A 87 15.24 -17.25 7.49
CA ALA A 87 15.68 -18.44 6.77
C ALA A 87 17.21 -18.53 6.63
N ASN A 88 17.89 -17.38 6.46
CA ASN A 88 19.33 -17.26 6.36
C ASN A 88 19.81 -15.98 7.06
N PRO A 89 20.18 -16.06 8.36
CA PRO A 89 20.65 -14.91 9.12
C PRO A 89 21.94 -14.27 8.57
N LEU A 90 22.68 -14.94 7.69
CA LEU A 90 23.93 -14.46 7.10
C LEU A 90 23.75 -13.86 5.69
N ASP A 91 22.52 -13.70 5.21
CA ASP A 91 22.25 -13.02 3.93
C ASP A 91 22.63 -11.54 3.98
N LEU A 92 23.84 -11.23 3.47
CA LEU A 92 24.43 -9.89 3.50
C LEU A 92 23.66 -8.87 2.63
N VAL A 93 22.94 -9.33 1.60
CA VAL A 93 22.14 -8.47 0.74
C VAL A 93 20.91 -8.01 1.52
N ALA A 94 20.19 -8.95 2.13
CA ALA A 94 19.04 -8.64 2.97
C ALA A 94 19.42 -7.77 4.18
N GLY A 95 20.56 -8.03 4.83
CA GLY A 95 21.06 -7.20 5.93
C GLY A 95 21.44 -5.77 5.49
N ARG A 96 22.02 -5.59 4.30
CA ARG A 96 22.30 -4.27 3.73
C ARG A 96 21.01 -3.49 3.47
N GLU A 97 20.03 -4.13 2.84
CA GLU A 97 18.73 -3.50 2.57
C GLU A 97 18.01 -3.16 3.88
N LEU A 98 18.06 -4.03 4.88
CA LEU A 98 17.48 -3.78 6.20
C LEU A 98 18.05 -2.51 6.85
N ARG A 99 19.37 -2.27 6.76
CA ARG A 99 19.98 -1.00 7.18
C ARG A 99 19.50 0.19 6.35
N ARG A 100 19.32 0.02 5.03
CA ARG A 100 18.83 1.07 4.12
C ARG A 100 17.40 1.49 4.47
N TYR A 101 16.49 0.51 4.60
CA TYR A 101 15.11 0.77 5.01
C TYR A 101 15.07 1.38 6.41
N GLY A 102 15.94 0.97 7.34
CA GLY A 102 16.07 1.62 8.64
C GLY A 102 16.29 3.13 8.57
N ARG A 103 17.17 3.59 7.67
CA ARG A 103 17.38 5.03 7.44
C ARG A 103 16.19 5.69 6.75
N SER A 104 15.61 5.01 5.75
CA SER A 104 14.43 5.50 5.01
C SER A 104 13.23 5.74 5.93
N MET A 105 12.94 4.79 6.82
CA MET A 105 11.80 4.85 7.74
C MET A 105 11.92 6.01 8.72
N GLU A 106 13.08 6.18 9.36
CA GLU A 106 13.31 7.29 10.29
C GLU A 106 13.25 8.65 9.58
N HIS A 107 13.89 8.78 8.41
CA HIS A 107 13.85 10.02 7.63
C HIS A 107 12.42 10.35 7.18
N THR A 108 11.67 9.35 6.70
CA THR A 108 10.29 9.53 6.27
C THR A 108 9.40 9.90 7.46
N ALA A 109 9.54 9.24 8.61
CA ALA A 109 8.83 9.60 9.83
C ALA A 109 9.12 11.05 10.22
N CYS A 110 10.39 11.47 10.28
CA CYS A 110 10.76 12.86 10.57
C CYS A 110 10.13 13.85 9.58
N SER A 111 10.11 13.51 8.29
CA SER A 111 9.56 14.38 7.25
C SER A 111 8.03 14.50 7.26
N VAL A 112 7.33 13.57 7.92
CA VAL A 112 5.86 13.59 8.06
C VAL A 112 5.47 14.33 9.32
N VAL A 113 6.10 13.97 10.45
CA VAL A 113 5.63 14.37 11.79
C VAL A 113 6.61 15.25 12.57
N GLY A 114 7.82 15.47 12.07
CA GLY A 114 8.88 16.17 12.78
C GLY A 114 9.60 15.33 13.86
N PRO A 115 10.69 15.85 14.44
CA PRO A 115 11.56 15.11 15.35
C PRO A 115 10.98 14.91 16.76
N SER A 116 9.98 15.69 17.16
CA SER A 116 9.39 15.61 18.51
C SER A 116 8.23 14.61 18.62
N HIS A 117 7.80 14.02 17.50
CA HIS A 117 6.60 13.19 17.48
C HIS A 117 6.91 11.72 17.86
N PRO A 118 6.00 11.02 18.59
CA PRO A 118 6.20 9.63 19.01
C PRO A 118 6.54 8.64 17.89
N LEU A 119 5.96 8.81 16.69
CA LEU A 119 6.29 8.00 15.52
C LEU A 119 7.79 8.09 15.14
N TYR A 120 8.38 9.29 15.16
CA TYR A 120 9.81 9.45 14.90
C TYR A 120 10.65 8.86 16.05
N ALA A 121 10.23 9.09 17.30
CA ALA A 121 10.87 8.52 18.47
C ALA A 121 10.86 6.97 18.46
N ALA A 122 9.85 6.35 17.87
CA ALA A 122 9.79 4.89 17.67
C ALA A 122 10.69 4.41 16.51
N ALA A 123 10.82 5.19 15.44
CA ALA A 123 11.63 4.83 14.26
C ALA A 123 13.15 4.85 14.54
N GLY A 124 13.64 5.75 15.39
CA GLY A 124 15.06 5.87 15.72
C GLY A 124 15.68 4.61 16.37
N PRO A 125 15.09 4.04 17.43
CA PRO A 125 15.49 2.76 18.01
C PRO A 125 15.50 1.62 16.98
N VAL A 126 14.49 1.55 16.11
CA VAL A 126 14.44 0.56 15.03
C VAL A 126 15.62 0.76 14.09
N ARG A 127 15.87 1.97 13.57
CA ARG A 127 17.04 2.25 12.73
C ARG A 127 18.35 1.79 13.39
N ARG A 128 18.53 2.05 14.68
CA ARG A 128 19.72 1.64 15.43
C ARG A 128 19.85 0.12 15.49
N LEU A 129 18.77 -0.58 15.80
CA LEU A 129 18.72 -2.05 15.82
C LEU A 129 19.08 -2.62 14.44
N LEU A 130 18.46 -2.12 13.37
CA LEU A 130 18.72 -2.56 11.99
C LEU A 130 20.18 -2.30 11.57
N ARG A 131 20.76 -1.16 11.97
CA ARG A 131 22.17 -0.84 11.72
C ARG A 131 23.11 -1.76 12.51
N GLN A 132 22.78 -2.07 13.76
CA GLN A 132 23.58 -2.98 14.60
C GLN A 132 23.55 -4.39 14.05
N TYR A 133 22.36 -4.89 13.69
CA TYR A 133 22.18 -6.19 13.04
C TYR A 133 23.10 -6.32 11.81
N ALA A 134 22.98 -5.39 10.85
CA ALA A 134 23.78 -5.42 9.63
C ALA A 134 25.29 -5.30 9.90
N LYS A 135 25.69 -4.54 10.94
CA LYS A 135 27.10 -4.41 11.35
C LYS A 135 27.63 -5.73 11.91
N HIS A 136 26.86 -6.41 12.76
CA HIS A 136 27.27 -7.67 13.38
C HIS A 136 27.36 -8.79 12.36
N GLN A 137 26.38 -8.85 11.45
CA GLN A 137 26.36 -9.77 10.31
C GLN A 137 27.59 -9.57 9.41
N TYR A 138 27.87 -8.33 8.98
CA TYR A 138 29.02 -8.03 8.11
C TYR A 138 30.38 -8.32 8.76
N ARG A 139 30.50 -8.10 10.08
CA ARG A 139 31.76 -8.31 10.80
C ARG A 139 31.94 -9.74 11.33
N GLY A 140 30.93 -10.61 11.22
CA GLY A 140 30.96 -11.96 11.81
C GLY A 140 31.14 -11.98 13.33
N THR A 141 30.71 -10.92 14.02
CA THR A 141 30.96 -10.76 15.48
C THR A 141 29.91 -11.43 16.38
N LYS A 142 28.86 -11.99 15.79
CA LYS A 142 27.73 -12.64 16.47
C LYS A 142 27.36 -13.90 15.71
N ASP A 143 26.86 -14.89 16.44
CA ASP A 143 26.42 -16.17 15.90
C ASP A 143 25.00 -16.09 15.31
N ASP A 144 24.62 -17.15 14.60
CA ASP A 144 23.33 -17.26 13.93
C ASP A 144 22.16 -17.20 14.92
N THR A 145 22.34 -17.73 16.13
CA THR A 145 21.32 -17.70 17.18
C THR A 145 21.04 -16.28 17.64
N TRP A 146 22.08 -15.47 17.85
CA TRP A 146 21.94 -14.05 18.18
C TRP A 146 21.27 -13.28 17.04
N LEU A 147 21.65 -13.54 15.79
CA LEU A 147 21.03 -12.90 14.63
C LEU A 147 19.55 -13.29 14.51
N ALA A 148 19.21 -14.57 14.63
CA ALA A 148 17.83 -15.05 14.59
C ALA A 148 16.97 -14.48 15.75
N GLY A 149 17.52 -14.32 16.95
CA GLY A 149 16.80 -13.66 18.05
C GLY A 149 16.50 -12.20 17.77
N ASN A 150 17.47 -11.45 17.24
CA ASN A 150 17.32 -10.02 16.97
C ASN A 150 16.39 -9.73 15.79
N ILE A 151 16.26 -10.63 14.80
CA ILE A 151 15.36 -10.39 13.66
C ILE A 151 13.87 -10.46 14.07
N TRP A 152 13.53 -11.23 15.11
CA TRP A 152 12.18 -11.20 15.69
C TRP A 152 11.89 -9.90 16.44
N GLU A 153 12.87 -9.36 17.18
CA GLU A 153 12.72 -8.04 17.78
C GLU A 153 12.51 -6.95 16.70
N VAL A 154 13.21 -7.06 15.57
CA VAL A 154 12.96 -6.19 14.41
C VAL A 154 11.51 -6.32 13.93
N HIS A 155 11.03 -7.54 13.74
CA HIS A 155 9.66 -7.79 13.31
C HIS A 155 8.64 -7.11 14.23
N ASP A 156 8.79 -7.28 15.54
CA ASP A 156 7.83 -6.77 16.53
C ASP A 156 7.84 -5.24 16.58
N ARG A 157 9.03 -4.62 16.60
CA ARG A 157 9.15 -3.16 16.63
C ARG A 157 8.65 -2.53 15.33
N VAL A 158 8.92 -3.14 14.17
CA VAL A 158 8.43 -2.67 12.87
C VAL A 158 6.91 -2.82 12.77
N SER A 159 6.37 -3.93 13.28
CA SER A 159 4.92 -4.14 13.38
C SER A 159 4.25 -3.10 14.27
N ALA A 160 4.87 -2.77 15.41
CA ALA A 160 4.38 -1.72 16.30
C ALA A 160 4.31 -0.35 15.59
N ILE A 161 5.31 0.00 14.78
CA ILE A 161 5.29 1.25 13.98
C ILE A 161 4.05 1.29 13.06
N ARG A 162 3.67 0.18 12.43
CA ARG A 162 2.47 0.13 11.55
C ARG A 162 1.17 0.42 12.28
N THR A 163 1.12 0.19 13.59
CA THR A 163 -0.07 0.44 14.42
C THR A 163 -0.20 1.87 14.94
N PHE A 164 0.83 2.72 14.78
CA PHE A 164 0.77 4.10 15.25
C PHE A 164 -0.37 4.86 14.59
N LEU A 165 -1.10 5.61 15.40
CA LEU A 165 -2.05 6.62 14.94
C LEU A 165 -1.30 7.94 14.77
N VAL A 166 -1.35 8.52 13.58
CA VAL A 166 -0.78 9.84 13.29
C VAL A 166 -1.91 10.86 13.27
N ASP A 167 -1.81 11.87 14.13
CA ASP A 167 -2.71 13.01 14.17
C ASP A 167 -2.13 14.17 13.35
N PHE A 168 -2.93 14.68 12.43
CA PHE A 168 -2.61 15.77 11.52
C PHE A 168 -3.24 17.11 11.96
N GLN A 169 -4.12 17.12 12.97
CA GLN A 169 -4.82 18.33 13.44
C GLN A 169 -3.89 19.37 14.08
N HIS A 170 -2.69 18.97 14.50
CA HIS A 170 -1.74 19.81 15.25
C HIS A 170 -0.52 20.27 14.42
N PHE A 171 -0.48 19.99 13.12
CA PHE A 171 0.62 20.48 12.30
C PHE A 171 0.41 21.95 11.95
N ARG A 172 1.11 22.83 12.67
CA ARG A 172 1.38 24.18 12.16
C ARG A 172 2.26 24.07 10.93
N VAL A 173 1.92 24.87 9.93
CA VAL A 173 2.68 25.08 8.68
C VAL A 173 4.08 25.55 9.04
N PRO A 174 5.15 24.79 8.73
CA PRO A 174 6.41 25.43 8.39
C PRO A 174 6.22 26.01 6.99
N GLU A 175 6.45 27.31 6.84
CA GLU A 175 6.53 27.97 5.54
C GLU A 175 7.56 27.27 4.64
N ASP A 176 7.31 27.40 3.35
CA ASP A 176 7.90 26.69 2.21
C ASP A 176 9.38 26.27 2.34
N ASP A 177 9.62 24.98 2.08
CA ASP A 177 10.89 24.55 1.48
C ASP A 177 10.60 24.20 0.02
N ASP A 178 11.05 25.11 -0.84
CA ASP A 178 11.10 25.03 -2.29
C ASP A 178 11.91 23.79 -2.71
N ILE A 179 11.23 22.78 -3.27
CA ILE A 179 11.89 21.61 -3.86
C ILE A 179 11.93 21.84 -5.36
N GLY A 180 13.12 22.21 -5.84
CA GLY A 180 13.44 22.47 -7.23
C GLY A 180 12.91 21.40 -8.20
N ASP A 181 12.32 21.91 -9.27
CA ASP A 181 11.86 21.20 -10.45
C ASP A 181 13.06 20.82 -11.33
N ASP A 182 13.59 19.61 -11.14
CA ASP A 182 14.60 19.05 -12.03
C ASP A 182 13.94 18.39 -13.25
N ARG A 183 13.96 19.16 -14.35
CA ARG A 183 13.69 18.70 -15.72
C ARG A 183 14.63 17.53 -16.07
N MET A 184 14.08 16.32 -16.20
CA MET A 184 14.79 15.22 -16.84
C MET A 184 14.77 15.40 -18.37
N GLY A 185 15.94 15.61 -18.94
CA GLY A 185 16.18 15.48 -20.37
C GLY A 185 16.10 14.02 -20.82
N ASP A 186 15.51 13.81 -22.02
CA ASP A 186 15.54 12.54 -22.73
C ASP A 186 16.97 12.18 -23.10
N ALA A 187 17.53 11.17 -22.41
CA ALA A 187 18.80 10.55 -22.78
C ALA A 187 18.55 9.25 -23.55
N ALA A 188 19.23 9.15 -24.69
CA ALA A 188 19.06 8.18 -25.76
C ALA A 188 19.02 6.70 -25.32
N ALA A 189 18.23 5.94 -26.08
CA ALA A 189 17.99 4.51 -25.90
C ALA A 189 19.16 3.67 -26.41
N GLU A 190 20.11 3.34 -25.54
CA GLU A 190 20.90 2.11 -25.70
C GLU A 190 20.06 0.91 -25.26
N ALA A 191 20.13 -0.18 -26.01
CA ALA A 191 19.40 -1.42 -25.78
C ALA A 191 19.81 -2.07 -24.45
N LYS A 192 19.17 -1.65 -23.36
CA LYS A 192 19.40 -2.18 -22.01
C LYS A 192 18.75 -3.55 -21.89
N GLU A 193 19.57 -4.56 -21.61
CA GLU A 193 19.16 -5.91 -21.23
C GLU A 193 17.98 -5.86 -20.24
N THR A 194 16.92 -6.61 -20.56
CA THR A 194 15.69 -6.63 -19.77
C THR A 194 15.86 -7.58 -18.59
N ILE A 195 15.73 -7.08 -17.37
CA ILE A 195 15.76 -7.90 -16.15
C ILE A 195 14.36 -8.32 -15.78
N VAL A 196 14.15 -9.63 -15.68
CA VAL A 196 12.89 -10.22 -15.26
C VAL A 196 12.85 -10.34 -13.74
N ILE A 197 11.79 -9.83 -13.13
CA ILE A 197 11.50 -9.81 -11.70
C ILE A 197 10.31 -10.73 -11.40
N ARG A 198 10.50 -11.61 -10.41
CA ARG A 198 9.57 -12.65 -9.98
C ARG A 198 9.02 -12.36 -8.58
N GLY A 199 8.07 -11.45 -8.50
CA GLY A 199 7.44 -11.04 -7.24
C GLY A 199 8.28 -10.06 -6.42
N LEU A 200 7.74 -9.64 -5.27
CA LEU A 200 8.31 -8.56 -4.47
C LEU A 200 9.67 -8.93 -3.86
N ARG A 201 9.84 -10.18 -3.44
CA ARG A 201 11.11 -10.67 -2.88
C ARG A 201 12.27 -10.50 -3.85
N ASP A 202 12.10 -11.02 -5.06
CA ASP A 202 13.10 -10.88 -6.14
C ASP A 202 13.33 -9.41 -6.47
N ALA A 203 12.27 -8.59 -6.52
CA ALA A 203 12.39 -7.16 -6.78
C ALA A 203 13.31 -6.44 -5.78
N VAL A 204 13.16 -6.73 -4.49
CA VAL A 204 13.98 -6.13 -3.43
C VAL A 204 15.45 -6.54 -3.56
N LEU A 205 15.71 -7.82 -3.85
CA LEU A 205 17.08 -8.31 -4.04
C LEU A 205 17.72 -7.68 -5.29
N ARG A 206 17.00 -7.65 -6.41
CA ARG A 206 17.47 -7.01 -7.66
C ARG A 206 17.71 -5.51 -7.49
N ALA A 207 16.90 -4.82 -6.69
CA ALA A 207 17.11 -3.40 -6.39
C ALA A 207 18.42 -3.13 -5.63
N ALA A 208 18.90 -4.12 -4.86
CA ALA A 208 20.19 -4.04 -4.18
C ALA A 208 21.37 -4.34 -5.12
N GLU A 209 21.19 -5.26 -6.06
CA GLU A 209 22.23 -5.74 -6.97
C GLU A 209 22.43 -4.83 -8.20
N VAL A 210 21.34 -4.34 -8.77
CA VAL A 210 21.34 -3.66 -10.08
C VAL A 210 21.38 -2.15 -9.89
N ILE A 211 22.61 -1.62 -9.89
CA ILE A 211 22.89 -0.19 -9.69
C ILE A 211 23.07 0.59 -11.00
N SER A 212 22.35 0.19 -12.04
CA SER A 212 22.43 0.80 -13.37
C SER A 212 21.04 0.95 -14.00
N PRO A 213 20.87 1.87 -14.96
CA PRO A 213 19.65 1.96 -15.75
C PRO A 213 19.34 0.66 -16.49
N ARG A 214 18.15 0.09 -16.27
CA ARG A 214 17.70 -1.17 -16.87
C ARG A 214 16.23 -1.12 -17.24
N VAL A 215 15.84 -1.97 -18.18
CA VAL A 215 14.42 -2.25 -18.45
C VAL A 215 13.98 -3.39 -17.54
N ILE A 216 12.95 -3.16 -16.76
CA ILE A 216 12.46 -4.10 -15.76
C ILE A 216 11.14 -4.71 -16.22
N ALA A 217 11.06 -6.01 -16.05
CA ALA A 217 10.01 -6.87 -16.54
C ALA A 217 9.42 -7.65 -15.36
N VAL A 218 8.18 -7.41 -14.95
CA VAL A 218 7.57 -8.20 -13.88
C VAL A 218 6.91 -9.43 -14.47
N GLU A 219 7.42 -10.62 -14.20
CA GLU A 219 6.80 -11.88 -14.64
C GLU A 219 5.53 -12.16 -13.86
N TYR A 220 5.57 -12.00 -12.54
CA TYR A 220 4.41 -12.16 -11.68
C TYR A 220 4.49 -11.37 -10.38
N VAL A 221 3.34 -11.10 -9.78
CA VAL A 221 3.22 -10.47 -8.45
C VAL A 221 1.91 -10.90 -7.78
N ARG A 222 1.91 -11.07 -6.45
CA ARG A 222 0.66 -11.25 -5.69
C ARG A 222 -0.06 -9.92 -5.56
N VAL A 223 -1.39 -9.90 -5.63
CA VAL A 223 -2.17 -8.64 -5.56
C VAL A 223 -1.76 -7.81 -4.34
N ARG A 224 -1.70 -8.43 -3.15
CA ARG A 224 -1.31 -7.79 -1.88
C ARG A 224 0.09 -7.18 -1.86
N ASP A 225 1.02 -7.69 -2.66
CA ASP A 225 2.41 -7.23 -2.67
C ASP A 225 2.61 -6.04 -3.63
N THR A 226 1.62 -5.77 -4.48
CA THR A 226 1.71 -4.79 -5.56
C THR A 226 1.96 -3.36 -5.08
N PRO A 227 1.31 -2.86 -4.00
CA PRO A 227 1.59 -1.51 -3.50
C PRO A 227 3.05 -1.32 -3.09
N ALA A 228 3.62 -2.28 -2.34
CA ALA A 228 5.03 -2.27 -1.97
C ALA A 228 5.96 -2.36 -3.19
N MET A 229 5.60 -3.17 -4.19
CA MET A 229 6.37 -3.27 -5.44
C MET A 229 6.37 -1.96 -6.24
N VAL A 230 5.22 -1.29 -6.34
CA VAL A 230 5.12 0.02 -7.01
C VAL A 230 5.97 1.06 -6.28
N ALA A 231 5.90 1.11 -4.95
CA ALA A 231 6.68 2.03 -4.13
C ALA A 231 8.20 1.79 -4.27
N LEU A 232 8.62 0.52 -4.28
CA LEU A 232 10.01 0.14 -4.55
C LEU A 232 10.46 0.65 -5.93
N PHE A 233 9.67 0.38 -6.97
CA PHE A 233 10.02 0.79 -8.32
C PHE A 233 10.04 2.31 -8.51
N GLU A 234 9.16 3.06 -7.85
CA GLU A 234 9.24 4.53 -7.87
C GLU A 234 10.58 5.04 -7.32
N LYS A 235 11.09 4.41 -6.26
CA LYS A 235 12.42 4.73 -5.71
C LYS A 235 13.54 4.38 -6.69
N GLU A 236 13.51 3.20 -7.29
CA GLU A 236 14.57 2.77 -8.21
C GLU A 236 14.50 3.44 -9.58
N VAL A 237 13.34 3.92 -10.02
CA VAL A 237 13.20 4.81 -11.19
C VAL A 237 13.97 6.12 -10.94
N LEU A 238 13.80 6.73 -9.76
CA LEU A 238 14.50 7.98 -9.43
C LEU A 238 16.00 7.77 -9.21
N ARG A 239 16.36 6.67 -8.54
CA ARG A 239 17.74 6.41 -8.13
C ARG A 239 18.61 5.84 -9.23
N GLN A 240 18.07 4.88 -10.00
CA GLN A 240 18.82 4.06 -10.94
C GLN A 240 18.30 4.21 -12.37
N HIS A 241 17.32 5.09 -12.62
CA HIS A 241 16.69 5.26 -13.94
C HIS A 241 16.14 3.96 -14.54
N TRP A 242 15.56 3.11 -13.69
CA TRP A 242 14.86 1.92 -14.15
C TRP A 242 13.64 2.27 -15.01
N ARG A 243 13.45 1.56 -16.12
CA ARG A 243 12.26 1.65 -16.97
C ARG A 243 11.38 0.41 -16.74
N ILE A 244 10.25 0.59 -16.08
CA ILE A 244 9.35 -0.52 -15.73
C ILE A 244 8.37 -0.79 -16.87
N LYS A 245 8.44 -1.98 -17.47
CA LYS A 245 7.40 -2.49 -18.38
C LYS A 245 6.09 -2.65 -17.62
N ASP A 246 4.97 -2.32 -18.27
CA ASP A 246 3.63 -2.44 -17.68
C ASP A 246 3.41 -1.68 -16.35
N LYS A 247 4.17 -0.61 -16.07
CA LYS A 247 4.00 0.25 -14.87
C LYS A 247 2.54 0.63 -14.61
N ARG A 248 1.80 1.00 -15.66
CA ARG A 248 0.38 1.37 -15.55
C ARG A 248 -0.49 0.21 -15.06
N ARG A 249 -0.20 -1.04 -15.45
CA ARG A 249 -0.93 -2.22 -14.98
C ARG A 249 -0.63 -2.50 -13.51
N LEU A 250 0.62 -2.36 -13.08
CA LEU A 250 1.02 -2.49 -11.67
C LEU A 250 0.32 -1.44 -10.79
N ILE A 251 0.24 -0.18 -11.22
CA ILE A 251 -0.49 0.87 -10.51
C ILE A 251 -1.99 0.51 -10.38
N LYS A 252 -2.61 0.02 -11.46
CA LYS A 252 -4.01 -0.43 -11.42
C LYS A 252 -4.21 -1.60 -10.47
N LEU A 253 -3.25 -2.52 -10.42
CA LEU A 253 -3.29 -3.68 -9.52
C LEU A 253 -3.07 -3.29 -8.04
N SER A 254 -2.20 -2.32 -7.77
CA SER A 254 -2.08 -1.68 -6.45
C SER A 254 -3.42 -1.07 -6.01
N ARG A 255 -4.09 -0.35 -6.91
CA ARG A 255 -5.42 0.21 -6.66
C ARG A 255 -6.50 -0.85 -6.45
N LEU A 256 -6.33 -2.06 -6.98
CA LEU A 256 -7.21 -3.18 -6.70
C LEU A 256 -7.00 -3.67 -5.26
N ASP A 257 -5.74 -3.82 -4.80
CA ASP A 257 -5.46 -4.23 -3.42
C ASP A 257 -6.01 -3.24 -2.38
N HIS A 258 -5.93 -1.93 -2.65
CA HIS A 258 -6.52 -0.94 -1.75
C HIS A 258 -8.04 -1.09 -1.62
N ASP A 259 -8.77 -1.36 -2.72
CA ASP A 259 -10.21 -1.64 -2.64
C ASP A 259 -10.48 -2.90 -1.81
N LEU A 260 -9.70 -3.96 -2.01
CA LEU A 260 -9.84 -5.21 -1.24
C LEU A 260 -9.55 -4.99 0.25
N THR A 261 -8.58 -4.16 0.58
CA THR A 261 -8.24 -3.77 1.95
C THR A 261 -9.40 -3.01 2.60
N ILE A 262 -10.03 -2.05 1.91
CA ILE A 262 -11.22 -1.35 2.44
C ILE A 262 -12.36 -2.33 2.70
N VAL A 263 -12.63 -3.27 1.77
CA VAL A 263 -13.67 -4.28 2.02
C VAL A 263 -13.34 -5.12 3.24
N LEU A 264 -12.11 -5.62 3.36
CA LEU A 264 -11.72 -6.56 4.40
C LEU A 264 -11.60 -5.92 5.79
N GLU A 265 -10.98 -4.75 5.87
CA GLU A 265 -10.60 -4.12 7.14
C GLU A 265 -11.67 -3.14 7.66
N ILE A 266 -12.60 -2.70 6.80
CA ILE A 266 -13.63 -1.72 7.16
C ILE A 266 -15.03 -2.28 6.98
N LEU A 267 -15.39 -2.69 5.76
CA LEU A 267 -16.78 -3.06 5.47
C LEU A 267 -17.17 -4.40 6.12
N VAL A 268 -16.28 -5.39 6.10
CA VAL A 268 -16.54 -6.67 6.77
C VAL A 268 -16.73 -6.48 8.28
N PRO A 269 -15.86 -5.80 9.03
CA PRO A 269 -16.10 -5.52 10.44
C PRO A 269 -17.42 -4.79 10.72
N MET A 270 -17.77 -3.76 9.91
CA MET A 270 -19.06 -3.09 10.05
C MET A 270 -20.25 -4.04 9.90
N LEU A 271 -20.15 -5.00 8.97
CA LEU A 271 -21.20 -6.00 8.75
C LEU A 271 -21.23 -7.10 9.80
N VAL A 272 -20.08 -7.42 10.41
CA VAL A 272 -20.02 -8.30 11.59
C VAL A 272 -20.72 -7.62 12.77
N ASP A 273 -20.45 -6.34 13.00
CA ASP A 273 -21.10 -5.55 14.05
C ASP A 273 -22.61 -5.40 13.79
N ASN A 274 -22.98 -5.07 12.54
CA ASN A 274 -24.36 -4.94 12.11
C ASN A 274 -24.54 -5.45 10.67
N ARG A 275 -25.07 -6.66 10.55
CA ARG A 275 -25.35 -7.33 9.26
C ARG A 275 -26.32 -6.58 8.34
N PHE A 276 -27.11 -5.66 8.88
CA PHE A 276 -28.06 -4.83 8.14
C PHE A 276 -27.57 -3.40 7.92
N ASP A 277 -26.28 -3.12 8.14
CA ASP A 277 -25.70 -1.81 7.90
C ASP A 277 -25.83 -1.42 6.41
N LEU A 278 -26.72 -0.46 6.14
CA LEU A 278 -27.05 -0.01 4.79
C LEU A 278 -25.91 0.78 4.13
N VAL A 279 -25.05 1.42 4.92
CA VAL A 279 -23.88 2.14 4.41
C VAL A 279 -22.85 1.13 3.94
N ALA A 280 -22.54 0.13 4.77
CA ALA A 280 -21.66 -0.97 4.38
C ALA A 280 -22.19 -1.73 3.17
N GLY A 281 -23.51 -2.01 3.11
CA GLY A 281 -24.14 -2.63 1.93
C GLY A 281 -23.99 -1.78 0.66
N ARG A 282 -24.22 -0.46 0.74
CA ARG A 282 -24.03 0.45 -0.40
C ARG A 282 -22.58 0.45 -0.89
N GLU A 283 -21.63 0.56 0.03
CA GLU A 283 -20.21 0.54 -0.32
C GLU A 283 -19.77 -0.84 -0.85
N LEU A 284 -20.30 -1.96 -0.33
CA LEU A 284 -20.05 -3.29 -0.90
C LEU A 284 -20.49 -3.37 -2.36
N ARG A 285 -21.63 -2.78 -2.72
CA ARG A 285 -22.08 -2.72 -4.11
C ARG A 285 -21.08 -1.93 -4.97
N ARG A 286 -20.61 -0.80 -4.47
CA ARG A 286 -19.64 0.08 -5.12
C ARG A 286 -18.28 -0.61 -5.33
N TYR A 287 -17.71 -1.18 -4.27
CA TYR A 287 -16.44 -1.90 -4.34
C TYR A 287 -16.56 -3.18 -5.14
N GLY A 288 -17.70 -3.88 -5.08
CA GLY A 288 -17.98 -5.02 -5.94
C GLY A 288 -17.94 -4.68 -7.43
N TRP A 289 -18.44 -3.52 -7.84
CA TRP A 289 -18.26 -3.03 -9.21
C TRP A 289 -16.80 -2.66 -9.50
N SER A 290 -16.17 -1.90 -8.60
CA SER A 290 -14.79 -1.41 -8.76
C SER A 290 -13.77 -2.54 -8.89
N ILE A 291 -13.84 -3.56 -8.04
CA ILE A 291 -12.97 -4.75 -8.06
C ILE A 291 -13.03 -5.45 -9.41
N GLN A 292 -14.25 -5.69 -9.92
CA GLN A 292 -14.45 -6.34 -11.22
C GLN A 292 -13.88 -5.47 -12.36
N HIS A 293 -14.16 -4.16 -12.33
CA HIS A 293 -13.68 -3.23 -13.37
C HIS A 293 -12.16 -3.06 -13.36
N LYS A 294 -11.55 -2.91 -12.19
CA LYS A 294 -10.10 -2.80 -12.04
C LYS A 294 -9.41 -4.07 -12.53
N ALA A 295 -9.89 -5.26 -12.14
CA ALA A 295 -9.36 -6.53 -12.64
C ALA A 295 -9.42 -6.63 -14.18
N ARG A 296 -10.55 -6.24 -14.79
CA ARG A 296 -10.68 -6.16 -16.26
C ARG A 296 -9.68 -5.17 -16.85
N SER A 297 -9.47 -4.03 -16.21
CA SER A 297 -8.59 -2.96 -16.72
C SER A 297 -7.10 -3.27 -16.64
N VAL A 298 -6.71 -4.23 -15.79
CA VAL A 298 -5.32 -4.69 -15.63
C VAL A 298 -4.91 -5.56 -16.81
N ALA A 299 -5.73 -6.55 -17.17
CA ALA A 299 -5.30 -7.59 -18.13
C ALA A 299 -6.39 -8.05 -19.13
N GLY A 300 -7.56 -7.42 -19.14
CA GLY A 300 -8.68 -7.78 -20.03
C GLY A 300 -9.59 -8.87 -19.47
N CYS A 301 -10.63 -9.23 -20.24
CA CYS A 301 -11.67 -10.18 -19.82
C CYS A 301 -11.24 -11.65 -19.87
N SER A 302 -10.25 -11.99 -20.71
CA SER A 302 -9.73 -13.35 -20.85
C SER A 302 -8.70 -13.72 -19.78
N HIS A 303 -8.24 -12.75 -18.99
CA HIS A 303 -7.19 -12.99 -18.01
C HIS A 303 -7.71 -13.70 -16.74
N PRO A 304 -6.96 -14.66 -16.15
CA PRO A 304 -7.35 -15.38 -14.94
C PRO A 304 -7.72 -14.47 -13.76
N LEU A 305 -7.06 -13.32 -13.61
CA LEU A 305 -7.41 -12.31 -12.59
C LEU A 305 -8.87 -11.84 -12.73
N TYR A 306 -9.35 -11.58 -13.94
CA TYR A 306 -10.74 -11.17 -14.14
C TYR A 306 -11.71 -12.33 -13.90
N ALA A 307 -11.34 -13.54 -14.31
CA ALA A 307 -12.12 -14.75 -14.01
C ALA A 307 -12.27 -14.98 -12.50
N ALA A 308 -11.24 -14.68 -11.70
CA ALA A 308 -11.29 -14.73 -10.24
C ALA A 308 -12.07 -13.56 -9.63
N ALA A 309 -11.82 -12.32 -10.07
CA ALA A 309 -12.42 -11.12 -9.47
C ALA A 309 -13.89 -10.89 -9.88
N GLY A 310 -14.30 -11.33 -11.06
CA GLY A 310 -15.65 -11.15 -11.59
C GLY A 310 -16.75 -11.78 -10.71
N PRO A 311 -16.63 -13.07 -10.34
CA PRO A 311 -17.53 -13.72 -9.39
C PRO A 311 -17.56 -13.03 -8.03
N VAL A 312 -16.41 -12.61 -7.51
CA VAL A 312 -16.32 -11.87 -6.23
C VAL A 312 -17.09 -10.56 -6.32
N GLY A 313 -16.85 -9.75 -7.37
CA GLY A 313 -17.56 -8.50 -7.57
C GLY A 313 -19.08 -8.67 -7.71
N ARG A 314 -19.53 -9.69 -8.43
CA ARG A 314 -20.97 -10.04 -8.52
C ARG A 314 -21.54 -10.47 -7.18
N PHE A 315 -20.79 -11.26 -6.42
CA PHE A 315 -21.18 -11.74 -5.11
C PHE A 315 -21.38 -10.59 -4.12
N LEU A 316 -20.44 -9.64 -4.05
CA LEU A 316 -20.58 -8.44 -3.20
C LEU A 316 -21.82 -7.62 -3.56
N ARG A 317 -22.07 -7.39 -4.85
CA ARG A 317 -23.26 -6.65 -5.31
C ARG A 317 -24.56 -7.38 -5.02
N ARG A 318 -24.56 -8.71 -5.09
CA ARG A 318 -25.72 -9.55 -4.75
C ARG A 318 -26.00 -9.52 -3.25
N HIS A 319 -24.96 -9.63 -2.42
CA HIS A 319 -25.10 -9.50 -0.97
C HIS A 319 -25.71 -8.14 -0.59
N ALA A 320 -25.14 -7.05 -1.13
CA ALA A 320 -25.67 -5.70 -0.95
C ALA A 320 -27.12 -5.54 -1.43
N HIS A 321 -27.49 -6.17 -2.54
CA HIS A 321 -28.86 -6.15 -3.04
C HIS A 321 -29.82 -6.86 -2.07
N HIS A 322 -29.47 -8.04 -1.57
CA HIS A 322 -30.31 -8.78 -0.62
C HIS A 322 -30.43 -8.08 0.73
N GLN A 323 -29.36 -7.43 1.20
CA GLN A 323 -29.42 -6.57 2.38
C GLN A 323 -30.41 -5.41 2.19
N HIS A 324 -30.31 -4.70 1.07
CA HIS A 324 -31.16 -3.53 0.81
C HIS A 324 -32.62 -3.89 0.58
N GLN A 325 -32.90 -5.01 -0.09
CA GLN A 325 -34.25 -5.48 -0.38
C GLN A 325 -34.87 -6.33 0.74
N ALA A 326 -34.12 -6.59 1.82
CA ALA A 326 -34.54 -7.47 2.93
C ALA A 326 -35.06 -8.86 2.47
N THR A 327 -34.53 -9.39 1.38
CA THR A 327 -35.02 -10.65 0.75
C THR A 327 -34.39 -11.92 1.33
N LYS A 328 -33.47 -11.79 2.29
CA LYS A 328 -32.76 -12.90 2.93
C LYS A 328 -32.70 -12.69 4.45
N GLY A 329 -32.75 -13.79 5.20
CA GLY A 329 -32.70 -13.79 6.65
C GLY A 329 -31.30 -13.60 7.23
N ALA A 330 -31.23 -13.36 8.55
CA ALA A 330 -30.00 -13.04 9.27
C ALA A 330 -28.90 -14.11 9.17
N VAL A 331 -29.26 -15.40 9.19
CA VAL A 331 -28.32 -16.53 9.05
C VAL A 331 -27.62 -16.48 7.69
N TRP A 332 -28.39 -16.27 6.62
CA TRP A 332 -27.85 -16.15 5.27
C TRP A 332 -26.89 -14.97 5.14
N LEU A 333 -27.16 -13.85 5.83
CA LEU A 333 -26.26 -12.70 5.82
C LEU A 333 -24.93 -13.00 6.52
N ASP A 334 -24.97 -13.62 7.70
CA ASP A 334 -23.76 -13.99 8.46
C ASP A 334 -22.85 -14.94 7.68
N ASP A 335 -23.44 -16.00 7.12
CA ASP A 335 -22.69 -16.97 6.31
C ASP A 335 -21.99 -16.28 5.13
N ASN A 336 -22.69 -15.33 4.50
CA ASN A 336 -22.11 -14.60 3.39
C ASN A 336 -21.08 -13.56 3.82
N ILE A 337 -21.15 -12.97 5.01
CA ILE A 337 -20.10 -12.08 5.52
C ILE A 337 -18.79 -12.87 5.71
N VAL A 338 -18.88 -14.08 6.25
CA VAL A 338 -17.73 -15.00 6.33
C VAL A 338 -17.20 -15.33 4.93
N GLU A 339 -18.09 -15.58 3.98
CA GLU A 339 -17.71 -15.88 2.60
C GLU A 339 -17.09 -14.67 1.88
N VAL A 340 -17.55 -13.43 2.15
CA VAL A 340 -16.92 -12.19 1.68
C VAL A 340 -15.45 -12.18 2.13
N ARG A 341 -15.21 -12.39 3.44
CA ARG A 341 -13.85 -12.41 3.99
C ARG A 341 -12.97 -13.43 3.27
N LYS A 342 -13.44 -14.67 3.11
CA LYS A 342 -12.71 -15.75 2.42
C LYS A 342 -12.36 -15.37 0.98
N LYS A 343 -13.36 -14.93 0.20
CA LYS A 343 -13.19 -14.58 -1.22
C LYS A 343 -12.26 -13.39 -1.42
N ILE A 344 -12.35 -12.36 -0.58
CA ILE A 344 -11.49 -11.17 -0.66
C ILE A 344 -10.04 -11.53 -0.29
N SER A 345 -9.82 -12.31 0.77
CA SER A 345 -8.49 -12.79 1.16
C SER A 345 -7.85 -13.67 0.08
N ALA A 346 -8.63 -14.54 -0.57
CA ALA A 346 -8.17 -15.34 -1.70
C ALA A 346 -7.75 -14.45 -2.89
N LEU A 347 -8.52 -13.41 -3.19
CA LEU A 347 -8.19 -12.48 -4.28
C LEU A 347 -6.95 -11.63 -3.97
N ARG A 348 -6.74 -11.20 -2.72
CA ARG A 348 -5.51 -10.51 -2.30
C ARG A 348 -4.26 -11.40 -2.45
N SER A 349 -4.43 -12.71 -2.25
CA SER A 349 -3.35 -13.69 -2.39
C SER A 349 -3.14 -14.18 -3.83
N PHE A 350 -3.99 -13.75 -4.77
CA PHE A 350 -3.95 -14.20 -6.15
C PHE A 350 -2.64 -13.79 -6.83
N LEU A 351 -2.01 -14.73 -7.54
CA LEU A 351 -0.79 -14.50 -8.29
C LEU A 351 -1.13 -14.02 -9.71
N VAL A 352 -0.81 -12.76 -10.01
CA VAL A 352 -1.00 -12.18 -11.34
C VAL A 352 0.27 -12.40 -12.14
N ARG A 353 0.17 -13.10 -13.27
CA ARG A 353 1.25 -13.25 -14.25
C ARG A 353 1.08 -12.22 -15.35
N PHE A 354 2.15 -11.53 -15.72
CA PHE A 354 2.14 -10.65 -16.89
C PHE A 354 2.76 -11.42 -18.06
N PRO A 355 2.08 -11.50 -19.21
CA PRO A 355 2.62 -12.20 -20.37
C PRO A 355 3.90 -11.46 -20.81
N PHE A 356 5.02 -12.18 -20.79
CA PHE A 356 6.27 -11.74 -21.36
C PHE A 356 6.38 -12.29 -22.78
N SER A 357 6.23 -11.43 -23.79
CA SER A 357 6.80 -11.70 -25.10
C SER A 357 8.29 -11.36 -25.01
N ILE A 358 9.12 -12.40 -24.87
CA ILE A 358 10.50 -12.32 -25.31
C ILE A 358 10.39 -12.20 -26.83
N GLY A 359 10.89 -11.09 -27.41
CA GLY A 359 10.82 -10.87 -28.85
C GLY A 359 11.35 -12.09 -29.60
N GLY A 360 10.56 -12.58 -30.54
CA GLY A 360 10.83 -13.77 -31.32
C GLY A 360 9.60 -14.22 -32.08
N GLU A 361 9.20 -13.40 -33.06
CA GLU A 361 8.95 -13.81 -34.45
C GLU A 361 9.08 -12.58 -35.35
#